data_AF-A0A259NJT2-F1
#
_entry.id   AF-A0A259NJT2-F1
#
_cell.length_a   1.000
_cell.length_b   1.000
_cell.length_c   1.000
_cell.angle_alpha   90.00
_cell.angle_beta   90.00
_cell.angle_gamma   90.00
#
_symmetry.space_group_name_H-M   'P 1'
#
loop_
_entity.id
_entity.type
_entity.pdbx_description
1 polymer ?
#
loop_
_entity_poly.entity_id
_entity_poly.type
_entity_poly.pdbx_seq_one_letter_code
_entity_poly.pdbx_strand_id
1 'polypeptide(L)'
;MSSVKIHTGFFSPLPLHHYFRSSCLSHVFVVLITMMCTGFVSVAHADLYRWTTRDGMVHYGDNMPSSQALDGYDLINPTTGEVIRHIDRAKTPQELAAEAAAKAADEKKQAEEVAQAQRDHMLLDLYSNTSDLERARAQRLGEIDGLIKQTRNALDRANERSKHAQASSEQKAAFKDMIQLRKNLFDLQERRDETVQRFDEDLRRLEQLLAKGKPSDQAGIEHSHQGLSAK
;
A
#
# COMPACT_ATOMS: atom_id res chain seq x y z
N MET A 1 -74.51 -54.21 -46.82
CA MET A 1 -74.80 -55.33 -47.73
C MET A 1 -73.98 -55.13 -49.00
N SER A 2 -73.26 -56.18 -49.38
CA SER A 2 -72.74 -56.47 -50.72
C SER A 2 -71.68 -55.54 -51.32
N SER A 3 -70.46 -56.03 -51.47
CA SER A 3 -70.00 -56.94 -52.55
C SER A 3 -69.95 -56.22 -53.90
N VAL A 4 -68.77 -55.91 -54.44
CA VAL A 4 -67.83 -56.81 -55.14
C VAL A 4 -67.99 -56.68 -56.66
N LYS A 5 -66.89 -57.00 -57.35
CA LYS A 5 -66.70 -57.28 -58.79
C LYS A 5 -66.45 -56.05 -59.69
N ILE A 6 -65.20 -55.81 -60.11
CA ILE A 6 -64.36 -56.55 -61.11
C ILE A 6 -64.90 -56.31 -62.53
N HIS A 7 -64.12 -55.71 -63.45
CA HIS A 7 -63.32 -56.40 -64.48
C HIS A 7 -62.83 -55.43 -65.59
N THR A 8 -61.63 -55.71 -66.11
CA THR A 8 -61.16 -55.62 -67.53
C THR A 8 -61.56 -54.41 -68.38
N GLY A 9 -60.68 -53.70 -69.08
CA GLY A 9 -59.45 -54.07 -69.77
C GLY A 9 -59.46 -53.43 -71.17
N PHE A 10 -58.29 -53.31 -71.80
CA PHE A 10 -58.09 -53.05 -73.25
C PHE A 10 -57.99 -51.57 -73.72
N PHE A 11 -56.77 -51.11 -74.05
CA PHE A 11 -56.37 -50.69 -75.42
C PHE A 11 -54.89 -50.22 -75.45
N SER A 12 -54.09 -50.84 -76.30
CA SER A 12 -52.74 -50.44 -76.76
C SER A 12 -52.81 -49.20 -77.69
N PRO A 13 -51.73 -48.69 -78.34
CA PRO A 13 -50.29 -48.97 -78.25
C PRO A 13 -49.39 -47.70 -78.16
N LEU A 14 -48.09 -47.93 -77.95
CA LEU A 14 -46.99 -46.96 -78.10
C LEU A 14 -46.89 -46.37 -79.53
N PRO A 15 -46.27 -45.18 -79.69
CA PRO A 15 -44.88 -45.20 -80.18
C PRO A 15 -43.93 -44.21 -79.48
N LEU A 16 -42.63 -44.57 -79.54
CA LEU A 16 -41.48 -43.82 -79.04
C LEU A 16 -41.32 -42.46 -79.74
N HIS A 17 -40.93 -41.45 -78.97
CA HIS A 17 -39.94 -40.46 -79.40
C HIS A 17 -39.07 -40.01 -78.20
N HIS A 18 -37.76 -40.03 -78.41
CA HIS A 18 -36.74 -39.47 -77.52
C HIS A 18 -36.86 -37.94 -77.46
N TYR A 19 -36.62 -37.33 -76.28
CA TYR A 19 -35.59 -36.30 -76.02
C TYR A 19 -35.85 -35.53 -74.69
N PHE A 20 -34.92 -35.70 -73.75
CA PHE A 20 -34.21 -34.65 -72.98
C PHE A 20 -34.87 -33.82 -71.84
N ARG A 21 -34.13 -33.83 -70.70
CA ARG A 21 -33.89 -32.75 -69.69
C ARG A 21 -34.88 -32.48 -68.53
N SER A 22 -34.45 -32.82 -67.31
CA SER A 22 -34.04 -31.85 -66.25
C SER A 22 -34.04 -32.49 -64.85
N SER A 23 -32.89 -33.00 -64.39
CA SER A 23 -32.74 -33.65 -63.08
C SER A 23 -31.78 -32.91 -62.12
N CYS A 24 -31.54 -31.61 -62.35
CA CYS A 24 -30.55 -30.83 -61.59
C CYS A 24 -31.14 -30.04 -60.41
N LEU A 25 -32.47 -29.82 -60.35
CA LEU A 25 -33.07 -28.93 -59.36
C LEU A 25 -33.36 -29.58 -57.99
N SER A 26 -33.42 -30.92 -57.93
CA SER A 26 -33.76 -31.66 -56.69
C SER A 26 -32.57 -31.80 -55.72
N HIS A 27 -31.34 -31.88 -56.23
CA HIS A 27 -30.14 -32.03 -55.38
C HIS A 27 -29.74 -30.74 -54.66
N VAL A 28 -30.04 -29.57 -55.23
CA VAL A 28 -29.70 -28.28 -54.62
C VAL A 28 -30.50 -28.04 -53.33
N PHE A 29 -31.77 -28.49 -53.29
CA PHE A 29 -32.64 -28.29 -52.13
C PHE A 29 -32.27 -29.20 -50.95
N VAL A 30 -31.80 -30.42 -51.22
CA VAL A 30 -31.34 -31.37 -50.19
C VAL A 30 -30.02 -30.92 -49.56
N VAL A 31 -29.12 -30.33 -50.34
CA VAL A 31 -27.84 -29.76 -49.85
C VAL A 31 -28.07 -28.51 -48.99
N LEU A 32 -29.05 -27.67 -49.34
CA LEU A 32 -29.36 -26.45 -48.58
C LEU A 32 -29.99 -26.75 -47.20
N ILE A 33 -30.79 -27.82 -47.08
CA ILE A 33 -31.38 -28.24 -45.79
C ILE A 33 -30.34 -28.94 -44.89
N THR A 34 -29.40 -29.69 -45.45
CA THR A 34 -28.30 -30.31 -44.65
C THR A 34 -27.28 -29.28 -44.15
N MET A 35 -27.08 -28.18 -44.90
CA MET A 35 -26.19 -27.09 -44.49
C MET A 35 -26.76 -26.21 -43.36
N MET A 36 -28.08 -26.23 -43.13
CA MET A 36 -28.75 -25.43 -42.10
C MET A 36 -29.02 -26.20 -40.78
N CYS A 37 -28.41 -27.38 -40.61
CA CYS A 37 -28.52 -28.19 -39.38
C CYS A 37 -27.19 -28.42 -38.65
N THR A 38 -26.09 -27.79 -39.07
CA THR A 38 -24.86 -27.77 -38.27
C THR A 38 -25.00 -26.71 -37.18
N GLY A 39 -25.68 -27.09 -36.10
CA GLY A 39 -25.83 -26.28 -34.90
C GLY A 39 -24.47 -25.91 -34.31
N PHE A 40 -24.37 -24.69 -33.77
CA PHE A 40 -23.27 -24.27 -32.91
C PHE A 40 -23.15 -25.25 -31.74
N VAL A 41 -22.15 -26.13 -31.79
CA VAL A 41 -21.66 -26.83 -30.59
C VAL A 41 -20.99 -25.75 -29.74
N SER A 42 -21.68 -25.31 -28.69
CA SER A 42 -21.03 -24.60 -27.59
C SER A 42 -20.16 -25.62 -26.88
N VAL A 43 -18.84 -25.60 -27.14
CA VAL A 43 -17.88 -26.36 -26.33
C VAL A 43 -17.90 -25.72 -24.94
N ALA A 44 -18.65 -26.34 -24.03
CA ALA A 44 -18.49 -26.09 -22.61
C ALA A 44 -17.04 -26.46 -22.26
N HIS A 45 -16.21 -25.45 -22.06
CA HIS A 45 -14.84 -25.65 -21.59
C HIS A 45 -14.94 -26.08 -20.13
N ALA A 46 -14.79 -27.38 -19.87
CA ALA A 46 -14.69 -27.90 -18.52
C ALA A 46 -13.33 -27.48 -17.95
N ASP A 47 -13.34 -26.73 -16.85
CA ASP A 47 -12.13 -26.40 -16.09
C ASP A 47 -11.53 -27.69 -15.53
N LEU A 48 -10.26 -27.97 -15.87
CA LEU A 48 -9.54 -29.15 -15.38
C LEU A 48 -8.56 -28.72 -14.28
N TYR A 49 -8.68 -29.31 -13.10
CA TYR A 49 -7.87 -28.97 -11.94
C TYR A 49 -6.79 -30.02 -11.71
N ARG A 50 -5.61 -29.59 -11.27
CA ARG A 50 -4.55 -30.44 -10.73
C ARG A 50 -4.24 -30.04 -9.30
N TRP A 51 -4.26 -30.99 -8.38
CA TRP A 51 -3.90 -30.74 -6.98
C TRP A 51 -3.07 -31.89 -6.41
N THR A 52 -2.34 -31.61 -5.34
CA THR A 52 -1.54 -32.61 -4.62
C THR A 52 -2.19 -32.92 -3.29
N THR A 53 -2.40 -34.20 -2.97
CA THR A 53 -2.92 -34.63 -1.67
C THR A 53 -1.82 -34.65 -0.60
N ARG A 54 -2.20 -34.74 0.68
CA ARG A 54 -1.24 -34.80 1.80
C ARG A 54 -0.24 -35.96 1.69
N ASP A 55 -0.63 -37.05 1.01
CA ASP A 55 0.22 -38.21 0.75
C ASP A 55 1.21 -37.99 -0.41
N GLY A 56 1.22 -36.79 -1.02
CA GLY A 56 2.09 -36.43 -2.12
C GLY A 56 1.61 -36.90 -3.50
N MET A 57 0.39 -37.44 -3.60
CA MET A 57 -0.18 -37.91 -4.86
C MET A 57 -0.81 -36.76 -5.64
N VAL A 58 -0.46 -36.63 -6.92
CA VAL A 58 -1.02 -35.62 -7.82
C VAL A 58 -2.28 -36.17 -8.49
N HIS A 59 -3.38 -35.45 -8.37
CA HIS A 59 -4.67 -35.79 -8.97
C HIS A 59 -5.07 -34.76 -10.01
N TYR A 60 -5.80 -35.23 -11.03
CA TYR A 60 -6.41 -34.42 -12.08
C TYR A 60 -7.90 -34.70 -12.10
N GLY A 61 -8.73 -33.66 -12.19
CA GLY A 61 -10.17 -33.84 -12.23
C GLY A 61 -10.91 -32.56 -12.53
N ASP A 62 -12.12 -32.70 -13.06
CA ASP A 62 -13.08 -31.61 -13.28
C ASP A 62 -13.78 -31.20 -11.97
N ASN A 63 -13.82 -32.10 -10.98
CA ASN A 63 -14.45 -31.90 -9.69
C ASN A 63 -13.43 -32.03 -8.55
N MET A 64 -12.90 -30.89 -8.12
CA MET A 64 -11.95 -30.83 -7.02
C MET A 64 -12.68 -30.82 -5.65
N PRO A 65 -12.29 -31.67 -4.69
CA PRO A 65 -12.83 -31.63 -3.33
C PRO A 65 -12.50 -30.31 -2.62
N SER A 66 -13.46 -29.74 -1.89
CA SER A 66 -13.29 -28.46 -1.19
C SER A 66 -12.17 -28.45 -0.14
N SER A 67 -11.86 -29.61 0.47
CA SER A 67 -10.76 -29.75 1.42
C SER A 67 -9.39 -29.50 0.80
N GLN A 68 -9.22 -29.81 -0.50
CA GLN A 68 -7.96 -29.65 -1.21
C GLN A 68 -7.75 -28.21 -1.71
N ALA A 69 -8.82 -27.41 -1.79
CA ALA A 69 -8.74 -26.04 -2.30
C ALA A 69 -7.88 -25.13 -1.40
N LEU A 70 -7.71 -25.51 -0.12
CA LEU A 70 -6.90 -24.78 0.84
C LEU A 70 -5.39 -25.04 0.70
N ASP A 71 -5.00 -26.17 0.11
CA ASP A 71 -3.58 -26.58 0.02
C ASP A 71 -2.91 -26.07 -1.29
N GLY A 72 -3.66 -25.35 -2.13
CA GLY A 72 -3.23 -24.83 -3.43
C GLY A 72 -3.47 -25.82 -4.57
N TYR A 73 -3.68 -25.30 -5.77
CA TYR A 73 -4.00 -26.10 -6.96
C TYR A 73 -3.66 -25.36 -8.26
N ASP A 74 -3.56 -26.11 -9.34
CA ASP A 74 -3.36 -25.61 -10.69
C ASP A 74 -4.64 -25.76 -11.52
N LEU A 75 -4.98 -24.73 -12.29
CA LEU A 75 -5.93 -24.83 -13.39
C LEU A 75 -5.16 -25.19 -14.66
N ILE A 76 -5.63 -26.22 -15.36
CA ILE A 76 -4.95 -26.81 -16.51
C ILE A 76 -5.85 -26.75 -17.73
N ASN A 77 -5.25 -26.54 -18.91
CA ASN A 77 -5.94 -26.63 -20.18
C ASN A 77 -6.31 -28.09 -20.47
N PRO A 78 -7.60 -28.43 -20.63
CA PRO A 78 -8.04 -29.82 -20.83
C PRO A 78 -7.54 -30.44 -22.14
N THR A 79 -7.15 -29.62 -23.12
CA THR A 79 -6.67 -30.10 -24.43
C THR A 79 -5.14 -30.18 -24.51
N THR A 80 -4.42 -29.18 -23.97
CA THR A 80 -2.95 -29.13 -24.07
C THR A 80 -2.24 -29.67 -22.83
N GLY A 81 -2.93 -29.80 -21.69
CA GLY A 81 -2.32 -30.23 -20.42
C GLY A 81 -1.43 -29.18 -19.76
N GLU A 82 -1.39 -27.96 -20.29
CA GLU A 82 -0.58 -26.86 -19.78
C GLU A 82 -1.26 -26.15 -18.60
N VAL A 83 -0.48 -25.70 -17.62
CA VAL A 83 -0.99 -24.92 -16.48
C VAL A 83 -1.41 -23.54 -16.97
N ILE A 84 -2.71 -23.26 -16.91
CA ILE A 84 -3.30 -21.95 -17.19
C ILE A 84 -3.02 -21.01 -16.01
N ARG A 85 -3.17 -21.50 -14.77
CA ARG A 85 -3.01 -20.69 -13.56
C ARG A 85 -2.63 -21.53 -12.35
N HIS A 86 -1.62 -21.10 -11.59
CA HIS A 86 -1.32 -21.64 -10.27
C HIS A 86 -2.07 -20.83 -9.19
N ILE A 87 -2.67 -21.51 -8.23
CA ILE A 87 -3.29 -20.93 -7.04
C ILE A 87 -2.55 -21.47 -5.81
N ASP A 88 -1.88 -20.56 -5.11
CA ASP A 88 -1.13 -20.89 -3.89
C ASP A 88 -2.06 -21.39 -2.77
N ARG A 89 -1.48 -22.12 -1.82
CA ARG A 89 -2.18 -22.51 -0.60
C ARG A 89 -2.71 -21.28 0.15
N ALA A 90 -3.81 -21.48 0.87
CA ALA A 90 -4.26 -20.51 1.86
C ALA A 90 -3.16 -20.31 2.90
N LYS A 91 -2.78 -19.05 3.14
CA LYS A 91 -1.80 -18.70 4.17
C LYS A 91 -2.29 -19.19 5.53
N THR A 92 -1.37 -19.77 6.31
CA THR A 92 -1.68 -20.14 7.69
C THR A 92 -1.97 -18.88 8.51
N PRO A 93 -2.74 -18.98 9.61
CA PRO A 93 -2.94 -17.84 10.51
C PRO A 93 -1.62 -17.21 11.00
N GLN A 94 -0.57 -18.02 11.18
CA GLN A 94 0.75 -17.57 11.58
C GLN A 94 1.47 -16.78 10.47
N GLU A 95 1.43 -17.27 9.22
CA GLU A 95 2.02 -16.56 8.06
C GLU A 95 1.30 -15.23 7.81
N LEU A 96 -0.03 -15.21 7.93
CA LEU A 96 -0.82 -13.99 7.79
C LEU A 96 -0.51 -12.97 8.90
N ALA A 97 -0.34 -13.44 10.14
CA ALA A 97 0.08 -12.60 11.26
C ALA A 97 1.50 -12.04 11.07
N ALA A 98 2.44 -12.84 10.56
CA ALA A 98 3.80 -12.40 10.29
C ALA A 98 3.87 -11.35 9.16
N GLU A 99 3.10 -11.54 8.09
CA GLU A 99 2.98 -10.56 7.01
C GLU A 99 2.34 -9.24 7.48
N ALA A 100 1.28 -9.33 8.29
CA ALA A 100 0.66 -8.15 8.89
C ALA A 100 1.64 -7.39 9.80
N ALA A 101 2.45 -8.10 10.60
CA ALA A 101 3.48 -7.49 11.44
C ALA A 101 4.60 -6.84 10.61
N ALA A 102 5.06 -7.49 9.54
CA ALA A 102 6.05 -6.93 8.63
C ALA A 102 5.53 -5.67 7.93
N LYS A 103 4.31 -5.71 7.40
CA LYS A 103 3.66 -4.54 6.78
C LYS A 103 3.50 -3.39 7.76
N ALA A 104 3.08 -3.67 9.00
CA ALA A 104 2.96 -2.64 10.03
C ALA A 104 4.32 -2.03 10.40
N ALA A 105 5.39 -2.83 10.42
CA ALA A 105 6.75 -2.33 10.65
C ALA A 105 7.23 -1.44 9.50
N ASP A 106 6.98 -1.83 8.25
CA ASP A 106 7.32 -1.05 7.07
C ASP A 106 6.53 0.26 7.01
N GLU A 107 5.22 0.23 7.29
CA GLU A 107 4.37 1.41 7.39
C GLU A 107 4.86 2.37 8.47
N LYS A 108 5.24 1.84 9.65
CA LYS A 108 5.81 2.64 10.73
C LYS A 108 7.12 3.30 10.32
N LYS A 109 8.02 2.55 9.67
CA LYS A 109 9.30 3.08 9.17
C LYS A 109 9.09 4.18 8.13
N GLN A 110 8.20 3.97 7.18
CA GLN A 110 7.86 4.98 6.17
C GLN A 110 7.27 6.24 6.82
N ALA A 111 6.39 6.09 7.82
CA ALA A 111 5.83 7.21 8.56
C ALA A 111 6.90 7.99 9.33
N GLU A 112 7.87 7.29 9.96
CA GLU A 112 9.00 7.92 10.65
C GLU A 112 9.91 8.69 9.68
N GLU A 113 10.20 8.13 8.51
CA GLU A 113 10.99 8.78 7.45
C GLU A 113 10.30 10.05 6.91
N VAL A 114 9.00 9.97 6.63
CA VAL A 114 8.20 11.12 6.19
C VAL A 114 8.17 12.21 7.27
N ALA A 115 7.95 11.82 8.53
CA ALA A 115 7.95 12.76 9.65
C ALA A 115 9.33 13.43 9.84
N GLN A 116 10.43 12.69 9.66
CA GLN A 116 11.77 13.26 9.71
C GLN A 116 12.01 14.24 8.56
N ALA A 117 11.62 13.88 7.33
CA ALA A 117 11.77 14.76 6.17
C ALA A 117 10.98 16.07 6.32
N GLN A 118 9.78 16.00 6.91
CA GLN A 118 8.98 17.18 7.23
C GLN A 118 9.66 18.07 8.28
N ARG A 119 10.23 17.49 9.34
CA ARG A 119 11.00 18.24 10.35
C ARG A 119 12.24 18.90 9.74
N ASP A 120 12.98 18.17 8.91
CA ASP A 120 14.16 18.69 8.22
C ASP A 120 13.81 19.86 7.29
N HIS A 121 12.72 19.74 6.53
CA HIS A 121 12.22 20.82 5.68
C HIS A 121 11.84 22.05 6.51
N MET A 122 11.15 21.86 7.63
CA MET A 122 10.78 22.95 8.53
C MET A 122 12.00 23.66 9.12
N LEU A 123 13.05 22.91 9.49
CA LEU A 123 14.29 23.50 9.99
C LEU A 123 14.97 24.40 8.94
N LEU A 124 15.04 23.94 7.69
CA LEU A 124 15.64 24.70 6.59
C LEU A 124 14.80 25.91 6.17
N ASP A 125 13.47 25.81 6.27
CA ASP A 125 12.55 26.89 5.94
C ASP A 125 12.57 28.01 7.00
N LEU A 126 12.58 27.63 8.29
CA LEU A 126 12.54 28.58 9.40
C LEU A 126 13.91 29.24 9.68
N TYR A 127 15.01 28.52 9.43
CA TYR A 127 16.35 28.96 9.78
C TYR A 127 17.31 28.86 8.60
N SER A 128 17.74 30.01 8.08
CA SER A 128 18.68 30.08 6.95
C SER A 128 20.11 29.69 7.32
N ASN A 129 20.47 29.80 8.60
CA ASN A 129 21.78 29.43 9.14
C ASN A 129 21.67 29.05 10.63
N THR A 130 22.74 28.51 11.21
CA THR A 130 22.76 28.10 12.62
C THR A 130 22.61 29.26 13.60
N SER A 131 23.11 30.45 13.26
CA SER A 131 23.00 31.64 14.12
C SER A 131 21.55 32.10 14.31
N ASP A 132 20.69 31.92 13.30
CA ASP A 132 19.25 32.21 13.42
C ASP A 132 18.57 31.28 14.43
N LEU A 133 18.92 29.99 14.40
CA LEU A 133 18.43 29.01 15.37
C LEU A 133 18.97 29.30 16.79
N GLU A 134 20.24 29.67 16.92
CA GLU A 134 20.84 30.06 18.21
C GLU A 134 20.16 31.29 18.82
N ARG A 135 19.79 32.27 18.00
CA ARG A 135 19.02 33.44 18.45
C ARG A 135 17.63 33.05 18.95
N ALA A 136 16.94 32.16 18.22
CA ALA A 136 15.65 31.63 18.66
C ALA A 136 15.78 30.84 19.97
N ARG A 137 16.81 30.02 20.10
CA ARG A 137 17.17 29.31 21.34
C ARG A 137 17.39 30.28 22.49
N ALA A 138 18.21 31.32 22.30
CA ALA A 138 18.51 32.30 23.33
C ALA A 138 17.24 33.05 23.80
N GLN A 139 16.38 33.45 22.86
CA GLN A 139 15.10 34.08 23.20
C GLN A 139 14.23 33.15 24.03
N ARG A 140 14.05 31.90 23.58
CA ARG A 140 13.20 30.93 24.26
C ARG A 140 13.70 30.57 25.65
N LEU A 141 15.01 30.38 25.82
CA LEU A 141 15.60 30.15 27.13
C LEU A 141 15.48 31.36 28.03
N GLY A 142 15.61 32.58 27.49
CA GLY A 142 15.41 33.82 28.22
C GLY A 142 13.99 33.95 28.81
N GLU A 143 12.97 33.53 28.06
CA GLU A 143 11.57 33.48 28.54
C GLU A 143 11.44 32.54 29.76
N ILE A 144 11.97 31.32 29.65
CA ILE A 144 11.90 30.32 30.73
C ILE A 144 12.72 30.78 31.95
N ASP A 145 13.92 31.31 31.72
CA ASP A 145 14.79 31.83 32.77
C ASP A 145 14.14 33.01 33.51
N GLY A 146 13.36 33.84 32.81
CA GLY A 146 12.51 34.88 33.39
C GLY A 146 11.47 34.31 34.36
N LEU A 147 10.74 33.26 33.96
CA LEU A 147 9.75 32.58 34.80
C LEU A 147 10.38 31.89 36.02
N ILE A 148 11.54 31.27 35.83
CA ILE A 148 12.34 30.67 36.91
C ILE A 148 12.71 31.74 37.93
N LYS A 149 13.24 32.89 37.47
CA LYS A 149 13.60 34.01 38.35
C LYS A 149 12.40 34.55 39.11
N GLN A 150 11.27 34.73 38.44
CA GLN A 150 10.03 35.19 39.08
C GLN A 150 9.55 34.21 40.16
N THR A 151 9.61 32.91 39.89
CA THR A 151 9.21 31.84 40.81
C THR A 151 10.15 31.75 42.01
N ARG A 152 11.47 31.87 41.80
CA ARG A 152 12.46 31.97 42.89
C ARG A 152 12.19 33.16 43.80
N ASN A 153 11.98 34.34 43.23
CA ASN A 153 11.64 35.54 44.00
C ASN A 153 10.33 35.35 44.79
N ALA A 154 9.34 34.66 44.23
CA ALA A 154 8.09 34.33 44.93
C ALA A 154 8.32 33.34 46.08
N LEU A 155 9.20 32.35 45.89
CA LEU A 155 9.58 31.40 46.92
C LEU A 155 10.30 32.09 48.08
N ASP A 156 11.22 33.02 47.79
CA ASP A 156 11.92 33.80 48.81
C ASP A 156 10.92 34.63 49.64
N ARG A 157 9.96 35.30 48.98
CA ARG A 157 8.88 36.03 49.69
C ARG A 157 8.00 35.10 50.52
N ALA A 158 7.67 33.90 50.04
CA ALA A 158 6.90 32.92 50.80
C ALA A 158 7.68 32.43 52.03
N ASN A 159 8.99 32.24 51.90
CA ASN A 159 9.88 31.86 52.98
C ASN A 159 9.96 32.95 54.06
N GLU A 160 10.12 34.22 53.67
CA GLU A 160 10.11 35.34 54.61
C GLU A 160 8.75 35.49 55.32
N ARG A 161 7.62 35.36 54.59
CA ARG A 161 6.29 35.33 55.21
C ARG A 161 6.17 34.20 56.25
N SER A 162 6.72 33.02 55.97
CA SER A 162 6.71 31.89 56.90
C SER A 162 7.50 32.17 58.19
N LYS A 163 8.61 32.93 58.11
CA LYS A 163 9.41 33.29 59.28
C LYS A 163 8.72 34.31 60.18
N HIS A 164 7.94 35.22 59.59
CA HIS A 164 7.21 36.26 60.32
C HIS A 164 5.78 35.86 60.71
N ALA A 165 5.29 34.70 60.27
CA ALA A 165 3.94 34.23 60.56
C ALA A 165 3.78 33.86 62.05
N GLN A 166 2.83 34.52 62.72
CA GLN A 166 2.53 34.29 64.14
C GLN A 166 1.39 33.27 64.33
N ALA A 167 0.47 33.18 63.36
CA ALA A 167 -0.65 32.25 63.41
C ALA A 167 -0.32 30.89 62.76
N SER A 168 -0.78 29.80 63.37
CA SER A 168 -0.57 28.44 62.82
C SER A 168 -1.20 28.25 61.44
N SER A 169 -2.33 28.91 61.16
CA SER A 169 -2.99 28.89 59.85
C SER A 169 -2.13 29.55 58.76
N GLU A 170 -1.50 30.68 59.07
CA GLU A 170 -0.60 31.39 58.16
C GLU A 170 0.67 30.59 57.87
N GLN A 171 1.25 29.95 58.89
CA GLN A 171 2.41 29.06 58.73
C GLN A 171 2.08 27.88 57.80
N LYS A 172 0.92 27.24 57.98
CA LYS A 172 0.47 26.14 57.11
C LYS A 172 0.24 26.62 55.67
N ALA A 173 -0.36 27.80 55.49
CA ALA A 173 -0.57 28.38 54.17
C ALA A 173 0.77 28.70 53.48
N ALA A 174 1.70 29.36 54.18
CA ALA A 174 3.02 29.66 53.65
C ALA A 174 3.81 28.39 53.29
N PHE A 175 3.71 27.34 54.12
CA PHE A 175 4.33 26.05 53.83
C PHE A 175 3.76 25.39 52.57
N LYS A 176 2.43 25.40 52.42
CA LYS A 176 1.76 24.90 51.21
C LYS A 176 2.19 25.69 49.96
N ASP A 177 2.22 27.02 50.05
CA ASP A 177 2.69 27.90 48.97
C ASP A 177 4.12 27.53 48.57
N MET A 178 5.02 27.34 49.54
CA MET A 178 6.41 26.97 49.28
C MET A 178 6.54 25.62 48.56
N ILE A 179 5.77 24.60 48.96
CA ILE A 179 5.75 23.30 48.26
C ILE A 179 5.35 23.49 46.81
N GLN A 180 4.27 24.24 46.56
CA GLN A 180 3.78 24.47 45.20
C GLN A 180 4.78 25.24 44.34
N LEU A 181 5.42 26.27 44.90
CA LEU A 181 6.44 27.07 44.22
C LEU A 181 7.70 26.25 43.93
N ARG A 182 8.12 25.36 44.83
CA ARG A 182 9.25 24.45 44.60
C ARG A 182 8.95 23.45 43.49
N LYS A 183 7.73 22.91 43.45
CA LYS A 183 7.29 22.04 42.35
C LYS A 183 7.32 22.79 41.01
N ASN A 184 6.71 23.98 40.96
CA ASN A 184 6.73 24.80 39.75
C ASN A 184 8.16 25.14 39.30
N LEU A 185 9.05 25.45 40.24
CA LEU A 185 10.46 25.68 39.94
C LEU A 185 11.12 24.45 39.31
N PHE A 186 10.87 23.26 39.85
CA PHE A 186 11.36 21.99 39.29
C PHE A 186 10.83 21.78 37.87
N ASP A 187 9.51 21.91 37.67
CA ASP A 187 8.86 21.75 36.36
C ASP A 187 9.42 22.75 35.32
N LEU A 188 9.72 24.00 35.73
CA LEU A 188 10.34 25.00 34.87
C LEU A 188 11.79 24.68 34.53
N GLN A 189 12.55 24.11 35.47
CA GLN A 189 13.93 23.68 35.23
C GLN A 189 13.97 22.50 34.26
N GLU A 190 13.11 21.50 34.44
CA GLU A 190 12.98 20.37 33.51
C GLU A 190 12.62 20.86 32.10
N ARG A 191 11.63 21.77 31.98
CA ARG A 191 11.28 22.39 30.70
C ARG A 191 12.44 23.14 30.06
N ARG A 192 13.26 23.82 30.85
CA ARG A 192 14.45 24.51 30.36
C ARG A 192 15.44 23.51 29.78
N ASP A 193 15.71 22.43 30.49
CA ASP A 193 16.68 21.42 30.10
C ASP A 193 16.21 20.64 28.86
N GLU A 194 14.92 20.28 28.78
CA GLU A 194 14.33 19.73 27.57
C GLU A 194 14.44 20.70 26.38
N THR A 195 14.20 21.98 26.62
CA THR A 195 14.31 23.01 25.57
C THR A 195 15.75 23.11 25.07
N VAL A 196 16.73 23.11 25.98
CA VAL A 196 18.16 23.04 25.63
C VAL A 196 18.45 21.83 24.76
N GLN A 197 18.05 20.64 25.18
CA GLN A 197 18.31 19.40 24.43
C GLN A 197 17.72 19.43 23.03
N ARG A 198 16.44 19.85 22.89
CA ARG A 198 15.77 19.94 21.58
C ARG A 198 16.49 20.90 20.64
N PHE A 199 16.83 22.10 21.11
CA PHE A 199 17.55 23.06 20.27
C PHE A 199 18.97 22.57 19.91
N ASP A 200 19.65 21.86 20.81
CA ASP A 200 20.99 21.31 20.54
C ASP A 200 20.92 20.15 19.51
N GLU A 201 19.85 19.37 19.50
CA GLU A 201 19.54 18.39 18.44
C GLU A 201 19.24 19.07 17.10
N ASP A 202 18.37 20.08 17.11
CA ASP A 202 18.00 20.85 15.92
C ASP A 202 19.21 21.54 15.31
N LEU A 203 20.13 22.07 16.14
CA LEU A 203 21.35 22.73 15.68
C LEU A 203 22.28 21.75 14.98
N ARG A 204 22.54 20.59 15.58
CA ARG A 204 23.32 19.53 14.94
C ARG A 204 22.67 19.04 13.64
N ARG A 205 21.34 18.94 13.62
CA ARG A 205 20.61 18.50 12.43
C ARG A 205 20.70 19.55 11.32
N LEU A 206 20.48 20.82 11.64
CA LEU A 206 20.57 21.92 10.70
C LEU A 206 21.98 22.03 10.10
N GLU A 207 23.03 21.88 10.91
CA GLU A 207 24.42 21.81 10.43
C GLU A 207 24.63 20.71 9.38
N GLN A 208 24.12 19.50 9.64
CA GLN A 208 24.20 18.40 8.68
C GLN A 208 23.44 18.70 7.39
N LEU A 209 22.24 19.29 7.48
CA LEU A 209 21.42 19.63 6.32
C LEU A 209 22.10 20.71 5.46
N LEU A 210 22.64 21.75 6.09
CA LEU A 210 23.38 22.82 5.41
C LEU A 210 24.69 22.32 4.78
N ALA A 211 25.40 21.40 5.44
CA ALA A 211 26.60 20.77 4.89
C ALA A 211 26.30 19.92 3.65
N LYS A 212 25.17 19.19 3.66
CA LYS A 212 24.71 18.39 2.52
C LYS A 212 24.20 19.25 1.35
N GLY A 213 23.62 20.42 1.66
CA GLY A 213 23.07 21.35 0.68
C GLY A 213 24.08 22.31 0.03
N LYS A 214 25.29 22.46 0.59
CA LYS A 214 26.37 23.24 -0.03
C LYS A 214 26.95 22.43 -1.21
N PRO A 215 26.71 22.82 -2.47
CA PRO A 215 27.49 22.25 -3.57
C PRO A 215 28.96 22.58 -3.34
N SER A 216 29.83 21.65 -3.69
CA SER A 216 31.26 21.85 -3.78
C SER A 216 31.59 22.90 -4.85
N ASP A 217 31.40 24.19 -4.55
CA ASP A 217 31.79 25.34 -5.39
C ASP A 217 33.32 25.52 -5.48
N GLN A 218 34.10 24.45 -5.24
CA GLN A 218 35.55 24.43 -5.38
C GLN A 218 36.05 23.42 -6.42
N ALA A 219 35.16 22.75 -7.15
CA ALA A 219 35.54 21.88 -8.27
C ALA A 219 34.95 22.40 -9.59
N GLY A 220 35.50 23.48 -10.14
CA GLY A 220 35.02 23.98 -11.43
C GLY A 220 35.52 25.34 -11.95
N ILE A 221 36.56 25.93 -11.38
CA ILE A 221 37.27 27.05 -12.02
C ILE A 221 38.72 26.62 -12.26
N GLU A 222 38.91 25.59 -13.09
CA GLU A 222 40.19 25.36 -13.74
C GLU A 222 40.18 26.05 -15.10
N HIS A 223 41.15 26.95 -15.25
CA HIS A 223 41.37 27.85 -16.37
C HIS A 223 41.28 27.17 -17.75
N SER A 224 40.22 27.48 -18.48
CA SER A 224 40.18 27.33 -19.95
C SER A 224 40.63 28.63 -20.62
N HIS A 225 41.92 28.97 -20.47
CA HIS A 225 42.59 29.98 -21.31
C HIS A 225 43.57 29.26 -22.26
N GLN A 226 43.04 28.50 -23.21
CA GLN A 226 43.77 28.12 -24.41
C GLN A 226 42.88 28.30 -25.64
N GLY A 227 42.77 29.56 -26.05
CA GLY A 227 42.27 29.98 -27.35
C GLY A 227 43.42 30.50 -28.20
N LEU A 228 43.93 29.62 -29.06
CA LEU A 228 44.30 29.92 -30.44
C LEU A 228 45.37 31.01 -30.69
N SER A 229 46.64 30.60 -30.70
CA SER A 229 47.65 31.20 -31.58
C SER A 229 47.97 30.19 -32.68
N ALA A 230 47.38 30.39 -33.85
CA ALA A 230 47.79 29.73 -35.09
C ALA A 230 48.52 30.78 -35.94
N LYS A 231 49.78 30.45 -36.26
CA LYS A 231 50.60 31.07 -37.28
C LYS A 231 50.61 30.16 -38.50
#